data_AF-A0A920TU70-F1
#
_entry.id   AF-A0A920TU70-F1
#
_cell.length_a   1.000
_cell.length_b   1.000
_cell.length_c   1.000
_cell.angle_alpha   90.00
_cell.angle_beta   90.00
_cell.angle_gamma   90.00
#
_symmetry.space_group_name_H-M   'P 1'
#
loop_
_entity.id
_entity.type
_entity.pdbx_description
1 polymer ?
#
loop_
_entity_poly.entity_id
_entity_poly.type
_entity_poly.pdbx_seq_one_letter_code
_entity_poly.pdbx_strand_id
1 'polypeptide(L)'
;MARLARNCSQLEGSNSTTLSVDGVLGSIGACIAAGLMDGLELQQLTNAIGIAAGSAGGISANYATPARAYQCGQAAMNGLMSCSLAANGMVGSSDSIGSDKGLIKLFWGAQINSDEFFTSIGSPYQIEAPGATLKLYPCDTASHTAIEALLQLLQQYRVEASEVDSVHVSVTPECMNSLPIVTPSGGWESRFCMSYIIAATLLHGQPC
;
A
#
# COMPACT_ATOMS: atom_id res chain seq x y z
N MET A 1 -11.75 -1.26 1.24
CA MET A 1 -10.35 -0.80 1.28
C MET A 1 -9.39 -1.88 1.78
N ALA A 2 -9.25 -2.11 3.09
CA ALA A 2 -8.29 -3.09 3.62
C ALA A 2 -8.48 -4.53 3.11
N ARG A 3 -9.72 -4.95 2.84
CA ARG A 3 -10.02 -6.25 2.20
C ARG A 3 -9.59 -6.32 0.74
N LEU A 4 -9.79 -5.24 -0.03
CA LEU A 4 -9.32 -5.15 -1.41
C LEU A 4 -7.78 -5.27 -1.38
N ALA A 5 -7.11 -4.46 -0.57
CA ALA A 5 -5.64 -4.47 -0.47
C ALA A 5 -5.05 -5.85 -0.10
N ARG A 6 -5.59 -6.53 0.93
CA ARG A 6 -5.04 -7.84 1.39
C ARG A 6 -5.19 -8.97 0.38
N ASN A 7 -6.29 -8.98 -0.36
CA ASN A 7 -6.44 -9.95 -1.42
C ASN A 7 -5.53 -9.62 -2.62
N CYS A 8 -5.09 -8.35 -2.76
CA CYS A 8 -4.13 -7.93 -3.81
C CYS A 8 -2.76 -8.52 -3.56
N SER A 9 -2.28 -8.45 -2.30
CA SER A 9 -0.99 -9.00 -1.90
C SER A 9 -0.92 -10.52 -2.03
N GLN A 10 -2.04 -11.24 -1.95
CA GLN A 10 -2.07 -12.70 -2.14
C GLN A 10 -1.85 -13.12 -3.61
N LEU A 11 -2.00 -12.20 -4.57
CA LEU A 11 -1.75 -12.44 -5.99
C LEU A 11 -0.36 -11.97 -6.47
N GLU A 12 0.48 -11.42 -5.57
CA GLU A 12 1.87 -11.06 -5.90
C GLU A 12 2.71 -12.26 -6.39
N GLY A 13 2.22 -13.49 -6.19
CA GLY A 13 2.81 -14.72 -6.73
C GLY A 13 2.52 -15.00 -8.22
N SER A 14 1.60 -14.29 -8.88
CA SER A 14 1.34 -14.47 -10.32
C SER A 14 1.03 -13.13 -10.99
N ASN A 15 2.03 -12.60 -11.71
CA ASN A 15 2.09 -11.26 -12.30
C ASN A 15 2.13 -10.14 -11.26
N SER A 16 3.33 -9.61 -11.00
CA SER A 16 3.55 -8.37 -10.26
C SER A 16 2.55 -7.32 -10.73
N THR A 17 1.63 -6.92 -9.86
CA THR A 17 0.62 -5.93 -10.23
C THR A 17 1.38 -4.64 -10.56
N THR A 18 1.33 -4.22 -11.83
CA THR A 18 1.95 -2.96 -12.29
C THR A 18 1.27 -1.73 -11.69
N LEU A 19 0.19 -1.93 -10.94
CA LEU A 19 -0.64 -0.92 -10.33
C LEU A 19 -0.22 -0.66 -8.88
N SER A 20 -0.29 0.60 -8.49
CA SER A 20 -0.14 1.02 -7.10
C SER A 20 -1.46 0.85 -6.36
N VAL A 21 -1.46 -0.02 -5.34
CA VAL A 21 -2.61 -0.24 -4.47
C VAL A 21 -3.01 1.06 -3.75
N ASP A 22 -2.02 1.83 -3.29
CA ASP A 22 -2.23 3.12 -2.61
C ASP A 22 -2.94 4.13 -3.53
N GLY A 23 -2.51 4.24 -4.79
CA GLY A 23 -3.10 5.18 -5.75
C GLY A 23 -4.54 4.82 -6.14
N VAL A 24 -4.75 3.53 -6.43
CA VAL A 24 -6.06 3.08 -6.92
C VAL A 24 -7.06 3.00 -5.78
N LEU A 25 -6.76 2.19 -4.76
CA LEU A 25 -7.71 2.00 -3.68
C LEU A 25 -7.86 3.29 -2.89
N GLY A 26 -6.78 4.04 -2.64
CA GLY A 26 -6.81 5.29 -1.88
C GLY A 26 -7.90 6.25 -2.33
N SER A 27 -8.18 6.32 -3.64
CA SER A 27 -9.25 7.15 -4.21
C SER A 27 -10.63 6.79 -3.68
N ILE A 28 -10.91 5.49 -3.58
CA ILE A 28 -12.19 4.95 -3.11
C ILE A 28 -12.32 5.15 -1.60
N GLY A 29 -11.25 4.89 -0.85
CA GLY A 29 -11.24 5.08 0.60
C GLY A 29 -11.46 6.54 0.99
N ALA A 30 -10.77 7.45 0.31
CA ALA A 30 -10.95 8.89 0.49
C ALA A 30 -12.38 9.31 0.11
N CYS A 31 -12.92 8.81 -1.00
CA CYS A 31 -14.30 9.07 -1.42
C CYS A 31 -15.32 8.62 -0.36
N ILE A 32 -15.19 7.40 0.17
CA ILE A 32 -16.13 6.88 1.17
C ILE A 32 -16.05 7.72 2.45
N ALA A 33 -14.84 7.99 2.94
CA ALA A 33 -14.65 8.78 4.15
C ALA A 33 -15.21 10.20 4.00
N ALA A 34 -14.86 10.89 2.91
CA ALA A 34 -15.34 12.24 2.63
C ALA A 34 -16.86 12.29 2.44
N GLY A 35 -17.41 11.40 1.60
CA GLY A 35 -18.85 11.37 1.35
C GLY A 35 -19.68 11.09 2.60
N LEU A 36 -19.18 10.25 3.53
CA LEU A 36 -19.83 10.04 4.83
C LEU A 36 -19.73 11.28 5.74
N MET A 37 -18.60 11.97 5.76
CA MET A 37 -18.44 13.22 6.54
C MET A 37 -19.31 14.36 6.00
N ASP A 38 -19.45 14.44 4.68
CA ASP A 38 -20.27 15.46 3.99
C ASP A 38 -21.77 15.14 4.03
N GLY A 39 -22.17 13.98 4.56
CA GLY A 39 -23.56 13.58 4.69
C GLY A 39 -24.24 13.24 3.36
N LEU A 40 -23.49 12.72 2.38
CA LEU A 40 -24.06 12.27 1.12
C LEU A 40 -25.10 11.16 1.34
N GLU A 41 -26.23 11.29 0.67
CA GLU A 41 -27.24 10.23 0.67
C GLU A 41 -26.71 8.96 -0.03
N LEU A 42 -27.31 7.81 0.25
CA LEU A 42 -26.87 6.51 -0.28
C LEU A 42 -26.67 6.52 -1.80
N GLN A 43 -27.60 7.15 -2.54
CA GLN A 43 -27.51 7.24 -4.00
C GLN A 43 -26.33 8.11 -4.46
N GLN A 44 -26.09 9.23 -3.79
CA GLN A 44 -24.97 10.12 -4.09
C GLN A 44 -23.64 9.44 -3.74
N LEU A 45 -23.55 8.75 -2.60
CA LEU A 45 -22.36 8.01 -2.21
C LEU A 45 -22.06 6.86 -3.20
N THR A 46 -23.10 6.14 -3.64
CA THR A 46 -22.97 5.11 -4.68
C THR A 46 -22.42 5.70 -5.98
N ASN A 47 -22.97 6.82 -6.44
CA ASN A 47 -22.48 7.53 -7.63
C ASN A 47 -21.03 7.99 -7.44
N ALA A 48 -20.69 8.56 -6.27
CA ALA A 48 -19.36 9.04 -5.95
C ALA A 48 -18.32 7.90 -5.99
N ILE A 49 -18.62 6.75 -5.39
CA ILE A 49 -17.77 5.56 -5.45
C ILE A 49 -17.58 5.12 -6.91
N GLY A 50 -18.65 5.17 -7.71
CA GLY A 50 -18.61 4.86 -9.13
C GLY A 50 -17.63 5.74 -9.91
N ILE A 51 -17.68 7.05 -9.68
CA ILE A 51 -16.78 8.06 -10.29
C ILE A 51 -15.34 7.89 -9.78
N ALA A 52 -15.16 7.68 -8.47
CA ALA A 52 -13.85 7.49 -7.86
C ALA A 52 -13.15 6.24 -8.40
N ALA A 53 -13.89 5.13 -8.53
CA ALA A 53 -13.36 3.89 -9.08
C ALA A 53 -12.93 4.03 -10.56
N GLY A 54 -13.71 4.76 -11.37
CA GLY A 54 -13.39 4.97 -12.79
C GLY A 54 -12.21 5.92 -13.03
N SER A 55 -11.89 6.78 -12.06
CA SER A 55 -10.76 7.73 -12.11
C SER A 55 -9.54 7.28 -11.31
N ALA A 56 -9.64 6.14 -10.62
CA ALA A 56 -8.58 5.58 -9.80
C ALA A 56 -7.39 5.12 -10.66
N GLY A 57 -6.17 5.40 -10.21
CA GLY A 57 -4.96 5.06 -10.96
C GLY A 57 -3.68 5.17 -10.13
N GLY A 58 -2.60 4.62 -10.68
CA GLY A 58 -1.26 4.65 -10.09
C GLY A 58 -0.46 3.44 -10.49
N ILE A 59 0.86 3.59 -10.65
CA ILE A 59 1.75 2.51 -11.08
C ILE A 59 2.82 2.21 -10.02
N SER A 60 3.21 0.95 -9.89
CA SER A 60 4.23 0.49 -8.93
C SER A 60 5.64 0.96 -9.30
N ALA A 61 5.88 1.31 -10.56
CA ALA A 61 7.15 1.89 -11.03
C ALA A 61 7.54 3.19 -10.29
N ASN A 62 6.57 3.87 -9.67
CA ASN A 62 6.82 5.08 -8.89
C ASN A 62 7.17 4.81 -7.42
N TYR A 63 7.19 3.56 -6.93
CA TYR A 63 7.40 3.28 -5.50
C TYR A 63 8.71 3.83 -4.94
N ALA A 64 9.79 3.75 -5.71
CA ALA A 64 11.11 4.24 -5.33
C ALA A 64 11.38 5.70 -5.76
N THR A 65 10.34 6.48 -6.08
CA THR A 65 10.46 7.88 -6.51
C THR A 65 9.55 8.80 -5.70
N PRO A 66 9.80 10.13 -5.68
CA PRO A 66 8.87 11.08 -5.06
C PRO A 66 7.44 11.01 -5.63
N ALA A 67 7.27 10.49 -6.85
CA ALA A 67 5.97 10.38 -7.49
C ALA A 67 5.02 9.43 -6.74
N ARG A 68 5.51 8.51 -5.89
CA ARG A 68 4.63 7.74 -4.99
C ARG A 68 3.82 8.65 -4.07
N ALA A 69 4.47 9.65 -3.46
CA ALA A 69 3.79 10.59 -2.57
C ALA A 69 2.74 11.42 -3.34
N TYR A 70 3.08 11.84 -4.56
CA TYR A 70 2.12 12.50 -5.45
C TYR A 70 0.92 11.60 -5.77
N GLN A 71 1.13 10.31 -6.08
CA GLN A 71 0.03 9.37 -6.34
C GLN A 71 -0.93 9.26 -5.15
N CYS A 72 -0.42 9.23 -3.91
CA CYS A 72 -1.28 9.23 -2.72
C CYS A 72 -2.09 10.53 -2.61
N GLY A 73 -1.47 11.68 -2.88
CA GLY A 73 -2.17 12.97 -2.89
C GLY A 73 -3.25 13.05 -3.99
N GLN A 74 -2.93 12.55 -5.19
CA GLN A 74 -3.88 12.47 -6.30
C GLN A 74 -5.06 11.56 -5.96
N ALA A 75 -4.81 10.43 -5.31
CA ALA A 75 -5.87 9.53 -4.87
C ALA A 75 -6.83 10.23 -3.90
N ALA A 76 -6.31 10.95 -2.89
CA ALA A 76 -7.12 11.72 -1.98
C ALA A 76 -7.96 12.80 -2.71
N MET A 77 -7.33 13.54 -3.64
CA MET A 77 -8.00 14.55 -4.46
C MET A 77 -9.14 13.94 -5.29
N ASN A 78 -8.90 12.80 -5.94
CA ASN A 78 -9.90 12.11 -6.76
C ASN A 78 -11.13 11.72 -5.95
N GLY A 79 -10.93 11.24 -4.71
CA GLY A 79 -12.04 10.89 -3.82
C GLY A 79 -12.92 12.09 -3.45
N LEU A 80 -12.30 13.21 -3.07
CA LEU A 80 -13.01 14.45 -2.76
C LEU A 80 -13.76 15.00 -3.99
N MET A 81 -13.09 15.02 -5.14
CA MET A 81 -13.70 15.51 -6.38
C MET A 81 -14.89 14.64 -6.80
N SER A 82 -14.80 13.32 -6.63
CA SER A 82 -15.90 12.38 -6.92
C SER A 82 -17.13 12.64 -6.04
N CYS A 83 -16.92 12.94 -4.76
CA CYS A 83 -18.00 13.34 -3.85
C CYS A 83 -18.68 14.63 -4.32
N SER A 84 -17.88 15.66 -4.63
CA SER A 84 -18.39 16.94 -5.15
C SER A 84 -19.19 16.77 -6.44
N LEU A 85 -18.72 15.93 -7.36
CA LEU A 85 -19.40 15.67 -8.63
C LEU A 85 -20.74 14.97 -8.41
N ALA A 86 -20.76 13.93 -7.57
CA ALA A 86 -21.99 13.20 -7.25
C ALA A 86 -23.02 14.06 -6.50
N ALA A 87 -22.57 14.92 -5.57
CA ALA A 87 -23.41 15.88 -4.87
C ALA A 87 -24.12 16.85 -5.84
N ASN A 88 -23.48 17.17 -6.96
CA ASN A 88 -24.00 18.03 -8.03
C ASN A 88 -24.70 17.24 -9.15
N GLY A 89 -25.08 15.98 -8.90
CA GLY A 89 -25.91 15.18 -9.81
C GLY A 89 -25.16 14.39 -10.87
N MET A 90 -23.83 14.32 -10.83
CA MET A 90 -23.10 13.38 -11.69
C MET A 90 -23.40 11.94 -11.28
N VAL A 91 -23.74 11.11 -12.26
CA VAL A 91 -24.08 9.70 -12.05
C VAL A 91 -22.85 8.83 -12.32
N GLY A 92 -22.45 8.05 -11.33
CA GLY A 92 -21.46 6.98 -11.47
C GLY A 92 -22.14 5.62 -11.65
N SER A 93 -21.36 4.60 -12.01
CA SER A 93 -21.88 3.22 -12.04
C SER A 93 -22.32 2.78 -10.64
N SER A 94 -23.47 2.11 -10.57
CA SER A 94 -24.04 1.57 -9.33
C SER A 94 -23.24 0.40 -8.76
N ASP A 95 -22.35 -0.21 -9.55
CA ASP A 95 -21.51 -1.33 -9.13
C ASP A 95 -20.12 -1.31 -9.80
N SER A 96 -19.34 -0.26 -9.53
CA SER A 96 -17.95 -0.18 -10.02
C SER A 96 -16.97 -1.12 -9.30
N ILE A 97 -17.37 -1.78 -8.21
CA ILE A 97 -16.49 -2.66 -7.44
C ILE A 97 -16.67 -4.12 -7.86
N GLY A 98 -17.92 -4.62 -7.82
CA GLY A 98 -18.24 -6.04 -7.97
C GLY A 98 -18.60 -6.49 -9.39
N SER A 99 -18.99 -5.57 -10.28
CA SER A 99 -19.43 -5.95 -11.63
C SER A 99 -18.32 -6.62 -12.46
N ASP A 100 -18.70 -7.26 -13.56
CA ASP A 100 -17.77 -7.89 -14.51
C ASP A 100 -16.74 -6.91 -15.12
N LYS A 101 -17.03 -5.60 -15.07
CA LYS A 101 -16.13 -4.52 -15.49
C LYS A 101 -15.60 -3.71 -14.30
N GLY A 102 -15.83 -4.19 -13.09
CA GLY A 102 -15.49 -3.54 -11.84
C GLY A 102 -14.05 -3.81 -11.38
N LEU A 103 -13.69 -3.14 -10.29
CA LEU A 103 -12.34 -3.22 -9.72
C LEU A 103 -11.98 -4.64 -9.31
N ILE A 104 -12.93 -5.45 -8.81
CA ILE A 104 -12.59 -6.81 -8.40
C ILE A 104 -12.04 -7.61 -9.58
N LYS A 105 -12.70 -7.52 -10.74
CA LYS A 105 -12.25 -8.17 -11.96
C LYS A 105 -10.93 -7.60 -12.47
N LEU A 106 -10.76 -6.28 -12.40
CA LEU A 106 -9.56 -5.59 -12.91
C LEU A 106 -8.30 -5.99 -12.15
N PHE A 107 -8.37 -6.11 -10.82
CA PHE A 107 -7.21 -6.38 -9.97
C PHE A 107 -6.99 -7.86 -9.68
N TRP A 108 -8.06 -8.64 -9.54
CA TRP A 108 -7.98 -10.04 -9.10
C TRP A 108 -8.45 -11.05 -10.15
N GLY A 109 -8.83 -10.57 -11.34
CA GLY A 109 -9.37 -11.44 -12.39
C GLY A 109 -10.62 -12.18 -11.91
N ALA A 110 -10.78 -13.43 -12.36
CA ALA A 110 -11.90 -14.29 -11.95
C ALA A 110 -11.66 -15.06 -10.63
N GLN A 111 -10.57 -14.77 -9.91
CA GLN A 111 -10.11 -15.62 -8.80
C GLN A 111 -10.76 -15.31 -7.45
N ILE A 112 -11.53 -14.22 -7.35
CA ILE A 112 -12.23 -13.85 -6.11
C ILE A 112 -13.73 -13.95 -6.33
N ASN A 113 -14.40 -14.70 -5.46
CA ASN A 113 -15.84 -14.67 -5.33
C ASN A 113 -16.26 -13.33 -4.72
N SER A 114 -17.01 -12.52 -5.49
CA SER A 114 -17.51 -11.22 -5.05
C SER A 114 -18.37 -11.32 -3.80
N ASP A 115 -19.14 -12.39 -3.63
CA ASP A 115 -20.04 -12.55 -2.48
C ASP A 115 -19.23 -12.74 -1.20
N GLU A 116 -18.19 -13.56 -1.25
CA GLU A 116 -17.26 -13.78 -0.14
C GLU A 116 -16.54 -12.48 0.25
N PHE A 117 -16.18 -11.65 -0.74
CA PHE A 117 -15.49 -10.39 -0.53
C PHE A 117 -16.24 -9.45 0.44
N PHE A 118 -17.57 -9.39 0.33
CA PHE A 118 -18.43 -8.54 1.14
C PHE A 118 -18.94 -9.18 2.45
N THR A 119 -18.67 -10.46 2.71
CA THR A 119 -19.05 -11.11 3.97
C THR A 119 -18.34 -10.50 5.18
N SER A 120 -19.02 -10.34 6.32
CA SER A 120 -18.42 -9.89 7.59
C SER A 120 -17.68 -8.54 7.53
N ILE A 121 -18.15 -7.59 6.72
CA ILE A 121 -17.67 -6.20 6.75
C ILE A 121 -17.98 -5.60 8.12
N GLY A 122 -16.97 -4.97 8.73
CA GLY A 122 -17.11 -4.33 10.05
C GLY A 122 -17.16 -5.30 11.23
N SER A 123 -16.94 -6.60 11.01
CA SER A 123 -16.96 -7.61 12.09
C SER A 123 -15.78 -8.58 11.99
N PRO A 124 -14.63 -8.28 12.61
CA PRO A 124 -14.27 -6.99 13.22
C PRO A 124 -13.94 -5.93 12.17
N TYR A 125 -13.84 -4.66 12.59
CA TYR A 125 -13.28 -3.64 11.73
C TYR A 125 -11.82 -3.94 11.44
N GLN A 126 -11.38 -3.68 10.21
CA GLN A 126 -10.01 -4.00 9.79
C GLN A 126 -8.95 -3.15 10.47
N ILE A 127 -9.34 -1.96 10.95
CA ILE A 127 -8.49 -1.10 11.78
C ILE A 127 -8.31 -1.64 13.20
N GLU A 128 -9.19 -2.54 13.65
CA GLU A 128 -9.10 -3.20 14.95
C GLU A 128 -8.35 -4.54 14.83
N ALA A 129 -8.71 -5.36 13.84
CA ALA A 129 -8.06 -6.64 13.59
C ALA A 129 -7.98 -6.90 12.07
N PRO A 130 -6.76 -7.08 11.50
CA PRO A 130 -5.46 -7.20 12.17
C PRO A 130 -4.87 -5.87 12.64
N GLY A 131 -5.50 -4.74 12.31
CA GLY A 131 -5.04 -3.41 12.68
C GLY A 131 -4.18 -2.73 11.62
N ALA A 132 -3.80 -1.48 11.92
CA ALA A 132 -2.86 -0.73 11.11
C ALA A 132 -1.42 -0.99 11.56
N THR A 133 -0.54 -1.31 10.62
CA THR A 133 0.89 -1.41 10.89
C THR A 133 1.51 -0.02 10.98
N LEU A 134 2.04 0.33 12.15
CA LEU A 134 2.84 1.53 12.33
C LEU A 134 4.30 1.20 12.01
N LYS A 135 4.88 1.92 11.04
CA LYS A 135 6.29 1.74 10.66
C LYS A 135 7.19 2.37 11.72
N LEU A 136 8.14 1.58 12.23
CA LEU A 136 9.21 2.10 13.11
C LEU A 136 10.28 2.84 12.32
N TYR A 137 10.60 2.34 11.12
CA TYR A 137 11.67 2.87 10.27
C TYR A 137 11.13 3.44 8.94
N PRO A 138 11.70 4.55 8.44
CA PRO A 138 11.24 5.24 7.22
C PRO A 138 11.69 4.57 5.91
N CYS A 139 11.68 3.24 5.89
CA CYS A 139 11.98 2.38 4.75
C CYS A 139 10.84 1.40 4.46
N ASP A 140 11.01 0.53 3.46
CA ASP A 140 10.04 -0.53 3.20
C ASP A 140 9.93 -1.51 4.39
N THR A 141 8.69 -1.89 4.73
CA THR A 141 8.41 -2.75 5.90
C THR A 141 9.13 -4.09 5.81
N ALA A 142 9.36 -4.59 4.59
CA ALA A 142 10.04 -5.85 4.35
C ALA A 142 11.44 -5.90 4.98
N SER A 143 12.10 -4.74 5.13
CA SER A 143 13.43 -4.66 5.76
C SER A 143 13.42 -4.60 7.29
N HIS A 144 12.26 -4.38 7.93
CA HIS A 144 12.20 -4.07 9.37
C HIS A 144 12.69 -5.21 10.25
N THR A 145 12.38 -6.45 9.90
CA THR A 145 12.85 -7.63 10.65
C THR A 145 14.37 -7.80 10.58
N ALA A 146 14.99 -7.45 9.44
CA ALA A 146 16.44 -7.49 9.28
C ALA A 146 17.13 -6.36 10.06
N ILE A 147 16.53 -5.16 10.11
CA ILE A 147 17.00 -4.05 10.96
C ILE A 147 16.97 -4.48 12.44
N GLU A 148 15.84 -4.99 12.92
CA GLU A 148 15.69 -5.43 14.30
C GLU A 148 16.68 -6.54 14.67
N ALA A 149 16.84 -7.54 13.80
CA ALA A 149 17.78 -8.62 14.03
C ALA A 149 19.23 -8.10 14.14
N LEU A 150 19.63 -7.18 13.27
CA LEU A 150 20.96 -6.58 13.33
C LEU A 150 21.15 -5.77 14.61
N LEU A 151 20.21 -4.91 14.98
CA LEU A 151 20.28 -4.11 16.20
C LEU A 151 20.41 -5.00 17.45
N GLN A 152 19.67 -6.10 17.51
CA GLN A 152 19.78 -7.08 18.59
C GLN A 152 21.16 -7.73 18.64
N LEU A 153 21.73 -8.11 17.49
CA LEU A 153 23.09 -8.68 17.43
C LEU A 153 24.15 -7.66 17.88
N LEU A 154 24.09 -6.42 17.39
CA LEU A 154 25.02 -5.36 17.79
C LEU A 154 24.94 -5.09 19.29
N GLN A 155 23.73 -5.06 19.87
CA GLN A 155 23.53 -4.89 21.30
C GLN A 155 24.05 -6.08 22.12
N GLN A 156 23.75 -7.31 21.69
CA GLN A 156 24.10 -8.53 22.41
C GLN A 156 25.61 -8.77 22.42
N TYR A 157 26.28 -8.57 21.29
CA TYR A 157 27.69 -8.89 21.12
C TYR A 157 28.62 -7.68 21.27
N ARG A 158 28.07 -6.45 21.33
CA ARG A 158 28.83 -5.19 21.42
C ARG A 158 29.87 -5.05 20.31
N VAL A 159 29.45 -5.34 19.09
CA VAL A 159 30.29 -5.28 17.88
C VAL A 159 30.23 -3.88 17.29
N GLU A 160 31.39 -3.29 17.05
CA GLU A 160 31.53 -2.03 16.31
C GLU A 160 31.50 -2.30 14.80
N ALA A 161 30.98 -1.36 14.01
CA ALA A 161 30.87 -1.53 12.56
C ALA A 161 32.21 -1.85 11.87
N SER A 162 33.33 -1.33 12.40
CA SER A 162 34.68 -1.57 11.88
C SER A 162 35.17 -3.02 12.08
N GLU A 163 34.51 -3.81 12.91
CA GLU A 163 34.87 -5.20 13.20
C GLU A 163 34.12 -6.19 12.29
N VAL A 164 33.18 -5.72 11.48
CA VAL A 164 32.33 -6.54 10.63
C VAL A 164 32.92 -6.66 9.22
N ASP A 165 33.35 -7.86 8.84
CA ASP A 165 33.83 -8.16 7.48
C ASP A 165 32.68 -8.24 6.47
N SER A 166 31.56 -8.87 6.85
CA SER A 166 30.37 -8.97 5.99
C SER A 166 29.08 -9.19 6.79
N VAL A 167 27.95 -8.83 6.18
CA VAL A 167 26.60 -9.10 6.71
C VAL A 167 25.83 -9.92 5.68
N HIS A 168 25.28 -11.05 6.11
CA HIS A 168 24.40 -11.88 5.28
C HIS A 168 22.96 -11.81 5.82
N VAL A 169 22.02 -11.44 4.96
CA VAL A 169 20.60 -11.31 5.31
C VAL A 169 19.80 -12.35 4.57
N SER A 170 19.18 -13.27 5.31
CA SER A 170 18.30 -14.29 4.76
C SER A 170 16.84 -13.91 4.98
N VAL A 171 16.09 -13.76 3.88
CA VAL A 171 14.67 -13.38 3.87
C VAL A 171 13.92 -14.18 2.81
N THR A 172 12.59 -14.12 2.82
CA THR A 172 11.78 -14.77 1.79
C THR A 172 11.91 -14.04 0.44
N PRO A 173 11.60 -14.70 -0.69
CA PRO A 173 11.59 -14.05 -2.00
C PRO A 173 10.69 -12.81 -2.08
N GLU A 174 9.53 -12.84 -1.41
CA GLU A 174 8.56 -11.73 -1.38
C GLU A 174 9.15 -10.47 -0.72
N CYS A 175 9.96 -10.66 0.33
CA CYS A 175 10.69 -9.58 0.96
C CYS A 175 11.66 -8.92 -0.04
N MET A 176 12.40 -9.71 -0.82
CA MET A 176 13.33 -9.17 -1.81
C MET A 176 12.60 -8.55 -3.01
N ASN A 177 11.45 -9.08 -3.41
CA ASN A 177 10.61 -8.48 -4.45
C ASN A 177 10.12 -7.08 -4.06
N SER A 178 9.90 -6.83 -2.76
CA SER A 178 9.53 -5.51 -2.22
C SER A 178 10.71 -4.54 -2.11
N LEU A 179 11.94 -5.05 -2.19
CA LEU A 179 13.20 -4.30 -2.07
C LEU A 179 14.07 -4.48 -3.33
N PRO A 180 13.58 -4.11 -4.52
CA PRO A 180 14.24 -4.48 -5.78
C PRO A 180 15.53 -3.69 -6.07
N ILE A 181 15.82 -2.63 -5.30
CA ILE A 181 16.97 -1.76 -5.54
C ILE A 181 18.23 -2.41 -4.96
N VAL A 182 19.23 -2.64 -5.82
CA VAL A 182 20.54 -3.16 -5.41
C VAL A 182 21.54 -2.05 -5.12
N THR A 183 21.53 -1.00 -5.95
CA THR A 183 22.45 0.15 -5.85
C THR A 183 21.64 1.44 -5.94
N PRO A 184 21.32 2.09 -4.80
CA PRO A 184 20.47 3.27 -4.81
C PRO A 184 21.25 4.50 -5.29
N SER A 185 20.63 5.29 -6.17
CA SER A 185 21.17 6.56 -6.68
C SER A 185 20.79 7.79 -5.83
N GLY A 186 19.87 7.61 -4.87
CA GLY A 186 19.41 8.68 -4.00
C GLY A 186 18.52 8.20 -2.85
N GLY A 187 18.10 9.16 -2.01
CA GLY A 187 17.39 8.87 -0.75
C GLY A 187 15.98 8.27 -0.88
N TRP A 188 15.37 8.28 -2.08
CA TRP A 188 14.11 7.58 -2.31
C TRP A 188 14.34 6.10 -2.59
N GLU A 189 15.28 5.80 -3.49
CA GLU A 189 15.66 4.42 -3.83
C GLU A 189 16.30 3.69 -2.65
N SER A 190 17.02 4.41 -1.80
CA SER A 190 17.68 3.85 -0.62
C SER A 190 16.70 3.19 0.37
N ARG A 191 15.45 3.66 0.40
CA ARG A 191 14.36 3.10 1.23
C ARG A 191 13.87 1.73 0.75
N PHE A 192 14.27 1.32 -0.46
CA PHE A 192 13.92 0.06 -1.10
C PHE A 192 15.16 -0.81 -1.39
N CYS A 193 16.28 -0.52 -0.72
CA CYS A 193 17.56 -1.20 -0.92
C CYS A 193 18.00 -1.89 0.37
N MET A 194 17.90 -3.23 0.42
CA MET A 194 18.24 -4.00 1.62
C MET A 194 19.69 -3.76 2.07
N SER A 195 20.65 -3.81 1.15
CA SER A 195 22.07 -3.64 1.47
C SER A 195 22.37 -2.25 2.05
N TYR A 196 21.79 -1.20 1.46
CA TYR A 196 21.92 0.16 1.99
C TYR A 196 21.31 0.29 3.39
N ILE A 197 20.08 -0.20 3.58
CA ILE A 197 19.38 -0.11 4.86
C ILE A 197 20.20 -0.79 5.97
N ILE A 198 20.74 -1.97 5.69
CA ILE A 198 21.53 -2.75 6.64
C ILE A 198 22.89 -2.12 6.90
N ALA A 199 23.56 -1.60 5.88
CA ALA A 199 24.81 -0.86 6.05
C ALA A 199 24.61 0.43 6.87
N ALA A 200 23.55 1.19 6.59
CA ALA A 200 23.19 2.38 7.36
C ALA A 200 22.87 2.02 8.82
N THR A 201 22.15 0.91 9.04
CA THR A 201 21.84 0.42 10.38
C THR A 201 23.12 0.04 11.15
N LEU A 202 24.04 -0.66 10.49
CA LEU A 202 25.32 -1.07 11.08
C LEU A 202 26.17 0.15 11.48
N LEU A 203 26.25 1.16 10.62
CA LEU A 203 27.11 2.33 10.80
C LEU A 203 26.54 3.37 11.77
N HIS A 204 25.21 3.47 11.86
CA HIS A 204 24.54 4.58 12.54
C HIS A 204 23.51 4.15 13.60
N GLY A 205 23.27 2.85 13.77
CA GLY A 205 22.22 2.35 14.65
C GLY A 205 20.85 2.44 14.01
N GLN A 206 19.84 2.95 14.72
CA GLN A 206 18.47 2.97 14.20
C GLN A 206 18.35 3.87 12.95
N PRO A 207 17.79 3.38 11.82
CA PRO A 207 17.57 4.20 10.63
C PRO A 207 16.62 5.37 10.90
N CYS A 208 17.00 6.57 10.46
CA CYS A 208 16.22 7.81 10.56
C CYS A 208 15.90 8.42 9.19
#